data_AF-A0A4R6WI84-F1
#
_entry.id   AF-A0A4R6WI84-F1
#
_cell.length_a   1.000
_cell.length_b   1.000
_cell.length_c   1.000
_cell.angle_alpha   90.00
_cell.angle_beta   90.00
_cell.angle_gamma   90.00
#
_symmetry.space_group_name_H-M   'P 1'
#
loop_
_entity.id
_entity.type
_entity.pdbx_description
1 polymer ?
#
loop_
_entity_poly.entity_id
_entity_poly.type
_entity_poly.pdbx_seq_one_letter_code
_entity_poly.pdbx_strand_id
1 'polypeptide(L)'
;MNYYLKLFLLATGVGLVNLLIYFFFLRFQIVHNSSYVPQELLVAALILLAIPIQFLIFLLIGWFFNKEALAFNITAICFMITCVISLWATSKEERARYSNERVYLQTEKYDYQQGIATPEGYPVQLLSESRFVMSVKGDRNPVTLLETQKVYSNQWGNGETTFKSSDEGPIVIPDSLRLYWYSFLENKYYSLNTKLNKSKISEYFKQGLKHDMSGKLDQIIQSNYNELIAGIAPGGDVVLWISSFNDTREIEVFKATELSIDQLKDYDLVTDEIRKQVLHDTCLCEDNVQSRKIVHNNRPIPFGTWTGKYRKKNNWRITINDFGQTKAQLKFRLFNGERYQFFNEEITQQQYAPQAIPDYLNFTFFKDGKKHNAYLEFDESEVFRLFDQITTQHPDEPIDLVLNISPDLKQTSIRLQTKSDTLYFENMTAVNIYNR
;
A
#
# COMPACT_ATOMS: atom_id res chain seq x y z
N MET A 1 44.02 6.82 56.66
CA MET A 1 42.75 6.17 56.32
C MET A 1 42.82 4.69 56.73
N ASN A 2 41.88 4.19 57.53
CA ASN A 2 41.83 2.81 58.01
C ASN A 2 41.85 1.82 56.82
N TYR A 3 42.56 0.69 56.95
CA TYR A 3 42.66 -0.36 55.93
C TYR A 3 41.28 -0.87 55.47
N TYR A 4 40.37 -1.10 56.42
CA TYR A 4 39.00 -1.52 56.14
C TYR A 4 38.21 -0.43 55.38
N LEU A 5 38.45 0.83 55.70
CA LEU A 5 37.83 1.96 55.01
C LEU A 5 38.32 2.08 53.55
N LYS A 6 39.60 1.78 53.27
CA LYS A 6 40.13 1.71 51.89
C LYS A 6 39.43 0.63 51.06
N LEU A 7 39.27 -0.57 51.60
CA LEU A 7 38.60 -1.67 50.89
C LEU A 7 37.11 -1.41 50.69
N PHE A 8 36.44 -0.79 51.69
CA PHE A 8 35.06 -0.38 51.56
C PHE A 8 34.88 0.64 50.42
N LEU A 9 35.71 1.69 50.40
CA LEU A 9 35.69 2.69 49.33
C LEU A 9 36.00 2.09 47.95
N LEU A 10 36.90 1.10 47.87
CA LEU A 10 37.17 0.39 46.62
C LEU A 10 35.94 -0.39 46.14
N ALA A 11 35.27 -1.14 47.03
CA ALA A 11 34.03 -1.85 46.70
C ALA A 11 32.91 -0.89 46.28
N THR A 12 32.74 0.23 46.98
CA THR A 12 31.79 1.28 46.58
C THR A 12 32.14 1.87 45.22
N GLY A 13 33.42 2.12 44.95
CA GLY A 13 33.90 2.63 43.66
C GLY A 13 33.58 1.67 42.51
N VAL A 14 33.82 0.36 42.68
CA VAL A 14 33.45 -0.68 41.71
C VAL A 14 31.93 -0.72 41.50
N GLY A 15 31.14 -0.65 42.58
CA GLY A 15 29.68 -0.58 42.50
C GLY A 15 29.17 0.62 41.70
N LEU A 16 29.76 1.81 41.92
CA LEU A 16 29.42 3.03 41.17
C LEU A 16 29.76 2.90 39.68
N VAL A 17 30.92 2.34 39.34
CA VAL A 17 31.30 2.10 37.94
C VAL A 17 30.35 1.09 37.28
N ASN A 18 30.01 0.00 37.96
CA ASN A 18 29.03 -0.97 37.47
C ASN A 18 27.65 -0.34 37.26
N LEU A 19 27.25 0.60 38.11
CA LEU A 19 25.99 1.34 37.97
C LEU A 19 26.03 2.30 36.76
N LEU A 20 27.17 2.93 36.47
CA LEU A 20 27.36 3.71 35.24
C LEU A 20 27.34 2.82 33.98
N ILE A 21 28.00 1.66 34.02
CA ILE A 21 27.94 0.66 32.94
C ILE A 21 26.49 0.24 32.71
N TYR A 22 25.77 -0.06 33.78
CA TYR A 22 24.36 -0.40 33.72
C TYR A 22 23.51 0.69 33.08
N PHE A 23 23.67 1.96 33.48
CA PHE A 23 22.96 3.08 32.84
C PHE A 23 23.32 3.28 31.37
N PHE A 24 24.52 2.91 30.94
CA PHE A 24 24.86 2.87 29.52
C PHE A 24 24.02 1.81 28.77
N PHE A 25 23.87 0.60 29.34
CA PHE A 25 23.05 -0.47 28.76
C PHE A 25 21.54 -0.22 28.87
N LEU A 26 21.10 0.53 29.89
CA LEU A 26 19.70 0.93 30.10
C LEU A 26 19.08 1.62 28.88
N ARG A 27 19.91 2.32 28.08
CA ARG A 27 19.47 2.96 26.83
C ARG A 27 18.86 1.98 25.83
N PHE A 28 19.20 0.70 25.92
CA PHE A 28 18.65 -0.37 25.08
C PHE A 28 17.38 -1.00 25.67
N GLN A 29 17.10 -0.78 26.95
CA GLN A 29 15.96 -1.34 27.70
C GLN A 29 14.73 -0.43 27.64
N ILE A 30 14.94 0.88 27.63
CA ILE A 30 13.88 1.88 27.56
C ILE A 30 13.36 1.98 26.11
N VAL A 31 12.64 0.95 25.68
CA VAL A 31 11.82 0.98 24.45
C VAL A 31 10.33 1.01 24.80
N HIS A 32 9.98 0.86 26.09
CA HIS A 32 8.59 0.87 26.57
C HIS A 32 8.31 2.00 27.55
N ASN A 33 7.23 2.76 27.28
CA ASN A 33 6.54 3.54 28.30
C ASN A 33 5.60 2.59 29.06
N SER A 34 6.04 1.98 30.16
CA SER A 34 5.16 1.20 31.05
C SER A 34 5.14 1.78 32.46
N SER A 35 3.95 1.87 33.07
CA SER A 35 3.67 2.50 34.37
C SER A 35 4.00 1.63 35.61
N TYR A 36 4.79 0.57 35.47
CA TYR A 36 5.19 -0.31 36.58
C TYR A 36 6.57 0.05 37.12
N VAL A 37 6.89 -0.37 38.35
CA VAL A 37 8.26 -0.29 38.91
C VAL A 37 9.20 -0.90 37.85
N PRO A 38 10.08 -0.09 37.23
CA PRO A 38 10.91 -0.57 36.14
C PRO A 38 11.70 -1.80 36.63
N GLN A 39 11.69 -2.90 35.88
CA GLN A 39 12.57 -4.07 36.09
C GLN A 39 14.03 -3.62 36.24
N GLU A 40 14.32 -2.47 35.67
CA GLU A 40 15.53 -1.70 35.71
C GLU A 40 15.94 -1.23 37.12
N LEU A 41 15.00 -0.94 38.01
CA LEU A 41 15.29 -0.61 39.42
C LEU A 41 15.78 -1.83 40.20
N LEU A 42 15.31 -3.03 39.85
CA LEU A 42 15.77 -4.27 40.47
C LEU A 42 17.24 -4.52 40.14
N VAL A 43 17.66 -4.31 38.90
CA VAL A 43 19.06 -4.48 38.49
C VAL A 43 19.97 -3.47 39.19
N ALA A 44 19.54 -2.21 39.30
CA ALA A 44 20.26 -1.20 40.07
C ALA A 44 20.37 -1.60 41.56
N ALA A 45 19.28 -2.10 42.16
CA ALA A 45 19.29 -2.59 43.54
C ALA A 45 20.24 -3.79 43.72
N LEU A 46 20.28 -4.74 42.77
CA LEU A 46 21.21 -5.87 42.80
C LEU A 46 22.68 -5.42 42.71
N ILE A 47 22.98 -4.42 41.88
CA ILE A 47 24.33 -3.84 41.79
C ILE A 47 24.73 -3.20 43.13
N LEU A 48 23.81 -2.49 43.79
CA LEU A 48 24.06 -1.89 45.11
C LEU A 48 24.22 -2.96 46.21
N LEU A 49 23.40 -4.01 46.18
CA LEU A 49 23.49 -5.15 47.11
C LEU A 49 24.76 -6.00 46.89
N ALA A 50 25.42 -5.90 45.74
CA ALA A 50 26.70 -6.55 45.49
C ALA A 50 27.86 -5.86 46.23
N ILE A 51 27.74 -4.58 46.63
CA ILE A 51 28.83 -3.82 47.27
C ILE A 51 29.30 -4.47 48.59
N PRO A 52 28.42 -4.87 49.54
CA PRO A 52 28.84 -5.61 50.73
C PRO A 52 29.52 -6.94 50.42
N ILE A 53 29.05 -7.66 49.40
CA ILE A 53 29.62 -8.95 48.99
C ILE A 53 31.02 -8.75 48.41
N GLN A 54 31.21 -7.75 47.54
CA GLN A 54 32.51 -7.37 47.00
C GLN A 54 33.49 -6.97 48.12
N PHE A 55 33.03 -6.23 49.12
CA PHE A 55 33.82 -5.89 50.29
C PHE A 55 34.33 -7.13 51.04
N LEU A 56 33.46 -8.13 51.28
CA LEU A 56 33.86 -9.39 51.90
C LEU A 56 34.89 -10.16 51.05
N ILE A 57 34.72 -10.18 49.73
CA ILE A 57 35.69 -10.81 48.82
C ILE A 57 37.03 -10.08 48.86
N PHE A 58 37.04 -8.74 48.92
CA PHE A 58 38.28 -7.98 49.10
C PHE A 58 38.96 -8.29 50.45
N LEU A 59 38.22 -8.53 51.53
CA LEU A 59 38.82 -8.98 52.80
C LEU A 59 39.50 -10.34 52.65
N LEU A 60 38.88 -11.28 51.94
CA LEU A 60 39.46 -12.60 51.66
C LEU A 60 40.72 -12.49 50.78
N ILE A 61 40.69 -11.69 49.71
CA ILE A 61 41.86 -11.43 48.85
C ILE A 61 43.00 -10.81 49.67
N GLY A 62 42.68 -9.86 50.55
CA GLY A 62 43.67 -9.25 51.44
C GLY A 62 44.31 -10.24 52.41
N TRP A 63 43.58 -11.28 52.82
CA TRP A 63 44.09 -12.36 53.66
C TRP A 63 44.99 -13.33 52.88
N PHE A 64 44.56 -13.76 51.68
CA PHE A 64 45.32 -14.71 50.86
C PHE A 64 46.58 -14.12 50.21
N PHE A 65 46.53 -12.86 49.78
CA PHE A 65 47.60 -12.21 49.01
C PHE A 65 48.38 -11.17 49.82
N ASN A 66 48.41 -11.30 51.16
CA ASN A 66 49.17 -10.43 52.05
C ASN A 66 48.98 -8.92 51.78
N LYS A 67 47.75 -8.52 51.42
CA LYS A 67 47.35 -7.13 51.12
C LYS A 67 48.09 -6.50 49.92
N GLU A 68 48.52 -7.29 48.95
CA GLU A 68 49.16 -6.82 47.73
C GLU A 68 48.21 -5.93 46.88
N ALA A 69 48.67 -4.74 46.50
CA ALA A 69 47.87 -3.78 45.73
C ALA A 69 47.44 -4.32 44.36
N LEU A 70 48.29 -5.11 43.72
CA LEU A 70 48.02 -5.71 42.42
C LEU A 70 46.83 -6.66 42.47
N ALA A 71 46.72 -7.49 43.52
CA ALA A 71 45.63 -8.43 43.71
C ALA A 71 44.26 -7.72 43.84
N PHE A 72 44.22 -6.58 44.55
CA PHE A 72 43.01 -5.76 44.65
C PHE A 72 42.61 -5.13 43.31
N ASN A 73 43.56 -4.60 42.56
CA ASN A 73 43.30 -4.00 41.24
C ASN A 73 42.77 -5.05 40.25
N ILE A 74 43.40 -6.23 40.19
CA ILE A 74 42.96 -7.35 39.35
C ILE A 74 41.54 -7.77 39.73
N THR A 75 41.27 -7.95 41.03
CA THR A 75 39.95 -8.36 41.52
C THR A 75 38.87 -7.32 41.17
N ALA A 76 39.16 -6.03 41.32
CA ALA A 76 38.26 -4.95 40.95
C ALA A 76 37.95 -4.97 39.44
N ILE A 77 38.97 -5.16 38.59
CA ILE A 77 38.81 -5.29 37.13
C ILE A 77 37.96 -6.52 36.80
N CYS A 78 38.21 -7.67 37.44
CA CYS A 78 37.41 -8.88 37.24
C CYS A 78 35.93 -8.66 37.56
N PHE A 79 35.60 -7.94 38.65
CA PHE A 79 34.21 -7.60 38.97
C PHE A 79 33.58 -6.71 37.90
N MET A 80 34.29 -5.69 37.42
CA MET A 80 33.78 -4.81 36.36
C MET A 80 33.57 -5.58 35.05
N ILE A 81 34.55 -6.39 34.62
CA ILE A 81 34.44 -7.22 33.42
C ILE A 81 33.28 -8.22 33.53
N THR A 82 33.13 -8.88 34.68
CA THR A 82 32.03 -9.83 34.91
C THR A 82 30.67 -9.14 34.85
N CYS A 83 30.57 -7.91 35.38
CA CYS A 83 29.35 -7.10 35.27
C CYS A 83 29.05 -6.74 33.81
N VAL A 84 30.04 -6.27 33.05
CA VAL A 84 29.89 -5.96 31.61
C VAL A 84 29.44 -7.20 30.84
N ILE A 85 30.08 -8.34 31.02
CA ILE A 85 29.74 -9.58 30.31
C ILE A 85 28.33 -10.03 30.64
N SER A 86 27.96 -10.00 31.94
CA SER A 86 26.62 -10.38 32.39
C SER A 86 25.55 -9.48 31.77
N LEU A 87 25.72 -8.16 31.88
CA LEU A 87 24.79 -7.18 31.29
C LEU A 87 24.73 -7.30 29.77
N TRP A 88 25.87 -7.55 29.12
CA TRP A 88 25.94 -7.74 27.68
C TRP A 88 25.17 -9.00 27.25
N ALA A 89 25.32 -10.10 27.97
CA ALA A 89 24.65 -11.36 27.67
C ALA A 89 23.13 -11.24 27.86
N THR A 90 22.68 -10.60 28.94
CA THR A 90 21.26 -10.50 29.28
C THR A 90 20.50 -9.49 28.42
N SER A 91 21.15 -8.44 27.91
CA SER A 91 20.48 -7.40 27.08
C SER A 91 20.57 -7.64 25.56
N LYS A 92 20.90 -8.87 25.11
CA LYS A 92 21.05 -9.18 23.67
C LYS A 92 19.76 -8.92 22.88
N GLU A 93 18.62 -9.38 23.37
CA GLU A 93 17.32 -9.24 22.70
C GLU A 93 16.85 -7.77 22.71
N GLU A 94 17.03 -7.08 23.84
CA GLU A 94 16.70 -5.66 24.00
C GLU A 94 17.51 -4.78 23.04
N ARG A 95 18.82 -5.04 22.90
CA ARG A 95 19.66 -4.36 21.91
C ARG A 95 19.19 -4.61 20.48
N ALA A 96 18.78 -5.84 20.16
CA ALA A 96 18.26 -6.16 18.83
C ALA A 96 16.92 -5.43 18.57
N ARG A 97 16.02 -5.40 19.56
CA ARG A 97 14.76 -4.64 19.50
C ARG A 97 15.00 -3.14 19.34
N TYR A 98 15.89 -2.56 20.16
CA TYR A 98 16.27 -1.16 20.03
C TYR A 98 16.83 -0.85 18.63
N SER A 99 17.73 -1.70 18.11
CA SER A 99 18.27 -1.55 16.76
C SER A 99 17.16 -1.58 15.69
N ASN A 100 16.23 -2.53 15.78
CA ASN A 100 15.11 -2.63 14.85
C ASN A 100 14.18 -1.42 14.94
N GLU A 101 13.87 -0.95 16.16
CA GLU A 101 13.07 0.25 16.39
C GLU A 101 13.75 1.49 15.78
N ARG A 102 15.07 1.63 15.93
CA ARG A 102 15.82 2.73 15.30
C ARG A 102 15.73 2.68 13.77
N VAL A 103 15.84 1.50 13.18
CA VAL A 103 15.65 1.32 11.72
C VAL A 103 14.22 1.68 11.33
N TYR A 104 13.22 1.19 12.05
CA TYR A 104 11.81 1.49 11.80
C TYR A 104 11.48 2.99 11.90
N LEU A 105 12.02 3.69 12.90
CA LEU A 105 11.83 5.13 13.08
C LEU A 105 12.45 5.95 11.95
N GLN A 106 13.58 5.50 11.39
CA GLN A 106 14.27 6.16 10.28
C GLN A 106 13.73 5.74 8.90
N THR A 107 12.96 4.65 8.84
CA THR A 107 12.40 4.15 7.60
C THR A 107 11.25 5.04 7.14
N GLU A 108 11.20 5.30 5.84
CA GLU A 108 10.12 6.03 5.19
C GLU A 108 8.76 5.34 5.37
N LYS A 109 7.74 6.12 5.73
CA LYS A 109 6.41 5.64 6.11
C LYS A 109 5.34 6.58 5.54
N TYR A 110 4.20 6.00 5.17
CA TYR A 110 3.05 6.72 4.60
C TYR A 110 1.74 6.26 5.24
N ASP A 111 0.73 7.13 5.23
CA ASP A 111 -0.60 6.78 5.70
C ASP A 111 -1.44 6.23 4.54
N TYR A 112 -1.47 4.90 4.40
CA TYR A 112 -2.27 4.23 3.37
C TYR A 112 -2.86 2.91 3.86
N GLN A 113 -3.88 2.43 3.15
CA GLN A 113 -4.52 1.13 3.30
C GLN A 113 -4.14 0.21 2.14
N GLN A 114 -4.31 -1.09 2.37
CA GLN A 114 -4.12 -2.11 1.35
C GLN A 114 -5.49 -2.58 0.87
N GLY A 115 -5.60 -2.98 -0.39
CA GLY A 115 -6.88 -3.41 -0.95
C GLY A 115 -6.73 -4.45 -2.05
N ILE A 116 -7.87 -5.07 -2.37
CA ILE A 116 -8.00 -6.05 -3.45
C ILE A 116 -9.02 -5.55 -4.46
N ALA A 117 -8.65 -5.61 -5.73
CA ALA A 117 -9.56 -5.38 -6.84
C ALA A 117 -9.67 -6.65 -7.68
N THR A 118 -10.78 -6.78 -8.39
CA THR A 118 -11.10 -7.89 -9.29
C THR A 118 -11.88 -7.33 -10.46
N PRO A 119 -11.77 -7.93 -11.66
CA PRO A 119 -12.70 -7.63 -12.73
C PRO A 119 -14.13 -7.96 -12.33
N GLU A 120 -15.08 -7.12 -12.75
CA GLU A 120 -16.49 -7.30 -12.47
C GLU A 120 -16.95 -8.68 -12.99
N GLY A 121 -17.59 -9.47 -12.13
CA GLY A 121 -18.10 -10.80 -12.49
C GLY A 121 -17.05 -11.93 -12.44
N TYR A 122 -15.83 -11.67 -11.99
CA TYR A 122 -14.78 -12.68 -11.80
C TYR A 122 -14.41 -12.81 -10.32
N PRO A 123 -15.28 -13.46 -9.51
CA PRO A 123 -15.07 -13.54 -8.08
C PRO A 123 -13.84 -14.37 -7.72
N VAL A 124 -13.10 -13.90 -6.72
CA VAL A 124 -12.00 -14.64 -6.08
C VAL A 124 -12.14 -14.62 -4.56
N GLN A 125 -11.60 -15.62 -3.89
CA GLN A 125 -11.44 -15.62 -2.44
C GLN A 125 -9.95 -15.79 -2.13
N LEU A 126 -9.41 -14.92 -1.30
CA LEU A 126 -8.02 -15.04 -0.86
C LEU A 126 -7.85 -16.26 0.05
N LEU A 127 -6.69 -16.91 0.03
CA LEU A 127 -6.36 -17.95 0.99
C LEU A 127 -5.56 -17.32 2.14
N SER A 128 -5.37 -18.10 3.21
CA SER A 128 -4.50 -17.70 4.32
C SER A 128 -3.09 -17.31 3.86
N GLU A 129 -2.41 -16.53 4.70
CA GLU A 129 -1.07 -15.99 4.44
C GLU A 129 -0.97 -14.97 3.30
N SER A 130 -2.07 -14.65 2.61
CA SER A 130 -2.13 -13.52 1.66
C SER A 130 -1.91 -12.20 2.40
N ARG A 131 -0.86 -11.46 2.05
CA ARG A 131 -0.51 -10.17 2.67
C ARG A 131 0.51 -9.38 1.84
N PHE A 132 0.51 -8.07 2.05
CA PHE A 132 1.67 -7.24 1.77
C PHE A 132 2.72 -7.45 2.87
N VAL A 133 3.92 -7.86 2.49
CA VAL A 133 4.97 -8.22 3.45
C VAL A 133 5.87 -7.03 3.69
N MET A 134 5.98 -6.64 4.97
CA MET A 134 6.89 -5.61 5.46
C MET A 134 7.95 -6.28 6.34
N SER A 135 9.22 -6.11 5.97
CA SER A 135 10.36 -6.68 6.72
C SER A 135 10.75 -5.81 7.90
N VAL A 136 10.59 -4.50 7.78
CA VAL A 136 10.90 -3.53 8.84
C VAL A 136 9.66 -3.31 9.70
N LYS A 137 9.79 -3.62 11.00
CA LYS A 137 8.74 -3.47 12.02
C LYS A 137 9.35 -2.92 13.30
N GLY A 138 8.67 -1.98 13.93
CA GLY A 138 8.96 -1.50 15.28
C GLY A 138 8.28 -2.35 16.35
N ASP A 139 8.28 -1.86 17.59
CA ASP A 139 7.57 -2.50 18.71
C ASP A 139 6.05 -2.32 18.63
N ARG A 140 5.58 -1.20 18.06
CA ARG A 140 4.16 -0.91 17.78
C ARG A 140 4.01 -0.59 16.30
N ASN A 141 3.32 -1.45 15.56
CA ASN A 141 3.10 -1.28 14.14
C ASN A 141 1.61 -1.36 13.84
N PRO A 142 1.11 -0.48 12.95
CA PRO A 142 -0.23 -0.66 12.42
C PRO A 142 -0.39 -2.05 11.84
N VAL A 143 -1.44 -2.73 12.28
CA VAL A 143 -1.84 -4.02 11.73
C VAL A 143 -2.57 -3.75 10.43
N THR A 144 -2.08 -4.35 9.35
CA THR A 144 -2.78 -4.39 8.05
C THR A 144 -3.13 -5.83 7.75
N LEU A 145 -4.39 -6.08 7.39
CA LEU A 145 -4.90 -7.42 7.13
C LEU A 145 -5.70 -7.42 5.85
N LEU A 146 -5.40 -8.33 4.95
CA LEU A 146 -6.31 -8.68 3.85
C LEU A 146 -7.34 -9.67 4.38
N GLU A 147 -8.61 -9.50 4.02
CA GLU A 147 -9.70 -10.36 4.47
C GLU A 147 -9.69 -11.66 3.66
N THR A 148 -9.11 -12.73 4.20
CA THR A 148 -8.90 -13.96 3.42
C THR A 148 -10.20 -14.72 3.16
N GLN A 149 -11.10 -14.84 4.13
CA GLN A 149 -12.33 -15.62 3.99
C GLN A 149 -13.47 -14.90 3.23
N LYS A 150 -13.17 -13.74 2.62
CA LYS A 150 -14.14 -12.94 1.88
C LYS A 150 -14.07 -13.24 0.39
N VAL A 151 -15.24 -13.24 -0.25
CA VAL A 151 -15.35 -13.24 -1.71
C VAL A 151 -15.24 -11.81 -2.22
N TYR A 152 -14.20 -11.55 -2.99
CA TYR A 152 -13.99 -10.30 -3.70
C TYR A 152 -14.61 -10.41 -5.09
N SER A 153 -15.53 -9.50 -5.38
CA SER A 153 -16.13 -9.28 -6.71
C SER A 153 -16.54 -7.82 -6.80
N ASN A 154 -15.59 -6.99 -7.17
CA ASN A 154 -15.71 -5.54 -7.25
C ASN A 154 -15.32 -5.06 -8.66
N GLN A 155 -14.63 -3.94 -8.76
CA GLN A 155 -14.43 -3.18 -9.98
C GLN A 155 -12.94 -3.12 -10.34
N TRP A 156 -12.57 -3.37 -11.61
CA TRP A 156 -11.17 -3.38 -12.02
C TRP A 156 -10.53 -1.98 -11.85
N GLY A 157 -9.38 -1.93 -11.17
CA GLY A 157 -8.70 -0.69 -10.77
C GLY A 157 -9.29 -0.01 -9.52
N ASN A 158 -10.39 -0.50 -8.96
CA ASN A 158 -11.02 0.06 -7.77
C ASN A 158 -11.06 -0.97 -6.64
N GLY A 159 -10.07 -0.89 -5.76
CA GLY A 159 -9.89 -1.84 -4.69
C GLY A 159 -10.87 -1.65 -3.57
N GLU A 160 -11.34 -2.75 -3.00
CA GLU A 160 -11.94 -2.74 -1.68
C GLU A 160 -10.79 -2.75 -0.66
N THR A 161 -10.62 -1.63 0.04
CA THR A 161 -9.61 -1.54 1.09
C THR A 161 -10.00 -2.38 2.28
N THR A 162 -8.99 -2.89 2.97
CA THR A 162 -9.18 -3.79 4.10
C THR A 162 -8.75 -3.10 5.40
N PHE A 163 -8.76 -3.87 6.49
CA PHE A 163 -8.50 -3.34 7.81
C PHE A 163 -7.06 -2.79 7.94
N LYS A 164 -6.98 -1.55 8.41
CA LYS A 164 -5.80 -0.94 9.04
C LYS A 164 -6.20 -0.43 10.42
N SER A 165 -5.42 -0.74 11.46
CA SER A 165 -5.65 -0.16 12.79
C SER A 165 -5.52 1.38 12.74
N SER A 166 -6.58 2.09 13.13
CA SER A 166 -6.65 3.56 13.09
C SER A 166 -5.68 4.27 14.04
N ASP A 167 -5.24 3.57 15.09
CA ASP A 167 -4.62 4.20 16.25
C ASP A 167 -3.07 4.21 16.20
N GLU A 168 -2.46 3.71 15.12
CA GLU A 168 -1.02 3.39 15.12
C GLU A 168 -0.17 4.14 14.06
N GLY A 169 -0.76 5.05 13.27
CA GLY A 169 -0.01 5.99 12.41
C GLY A 169 0.42 5.43 11.04
N PRO A 170 1.45 6.02 10.39
CA PRO A 170 1.86 5.67 9.03
C PRO A 170 2.63 4.33 9.00
N ILE A 171 2.50 3.59 7.90
CA ILE A 171 3.11 2.27 7.68
C ILE A 171 4.26 2.33 6.66
N VAL A 172 5.23 1.42 6.80
CA VAL A 172 6.35 1.26 5.87
C VAL A 172 5.86 0.65 4.56
N ILE A 173 6.42 1.10 3.42
CA ILE A 173 6.16 0.50 2.11
C ILE A 173 6.54 -1.00 2.11
N PRO A 174 5.66 -1.91 1.65
CA PRO A 174 5.93 -3.34 1.61
C PRO A 174 7.11 -3.69 0.69
N ASP A 175 7.87 -4.70 1.09
CA ASP A 175 9.00 -5.22 0.31
C ASP A 175 8.55 -6.25 -0.76
N SER A 176 7.46 -6.96 -0.49
CA SER A 176 6.91 -7.97 -1.39
C SER A 176 5.40 -8.11 -1.26
N LEU A 177 4.76 -8.59 -2.32
CA LEU A 177 3.36 -8.99 -2.34
C LEU A 177 3.27 -10.51 -2.36
N ARG A 178 2.57 -11.08 -1.38
CA ARG A 178 2.26 -12.50 -1.31
C ARG A 178 0.74 -12.67 -1.39
N LEU A 179 0.27 -13.33 -2.44
CA LEU A 179 -1.14 -13.61 -2.63
C LEU A 179 -1.33 -15.10 -2.89
N TYR A 180 -2.35 -15.65 -2.28
CA TYR A 180 -2.90 -16.96 -2.58
C TYR A 180 -4.39 -16.76 -2.76
N TRP A 181 -4.99 -17.35 -3.77
CA TRP A 181 -6.44 -17.22 -3.95
C TRP A 181 -7.02 -18.41 -4.69
N TYR A 182 -8.33 -18.51 -4.57
CA TYR A 182 -9.19 -19.38 -5.35
C TYR A 182 -10.00 -18.53 -6.33
N SER A 183 -9.98 -18.90 -7.61
CA SER A 183 -10.81 -18.31 -8.67
C SER A 183 -12.05 -19.17 -8.89
N PHE A 184 -13.23 -18.63 -8.57
CA PHE A 184 -14.48 -19.41 -8.56
C PHE A 184 -14.92 -19.87 -9.95
N LEU A 185 -14.75 -18.99 -10.96
CA LEU A 185 -15.09 -19.32 -12.35
C LEU A 185 -14.12 -20.35 -12.94
N GLU A 186 -12.84 -20.23 -12.63
CA GLU A 186 -11.81 -21.15 -13.15
C GLU A 186 -11.77 -22.48 -12.38
N ASN A 187 -12.31 -22.52 -11.15
CA ASN A 187 -12.17 -23.64 -10.23
C ASN A 187 -10.69 -24.00 -10.00
N LYS A 188 -9.87 -22.97 -9.74
CA LYS A 188 -8.41 -23.09 -9.65
C LYS A 188 -7.84 -22.25 -8.53
N TYR A 189 -6.73 -22.71 -7.98
CA TYR A 189 -5.95 -22.00 -6.97
C TYR A 189 -4.72 -21.39 -7.62
N TYR A 190 -4.28 -20.24 -7.09
CA TYR A 190 -3.12 -19.51 -7.59
C TYR A 190 -2.26 -19.03 -6.44
N SER A 191 -0.97 -18.83 -6.73
CA SER A 191 0.00 -18.19 -5.84
C SER A 191 0.84 -17.17 -6.58
N LEU A 192 1.09 -16.05 -5.89
CA LEU A 192 2.05 -15.04 -6.27
C LEU A 192 2.93 -14.72 -5.06
N ASN A 193 4.24 -14.72 -5.27
CA ASN A 193 5.21 -14.20 -4.31
C ASN A 193 6.25 -13.40 -5.08
N THR A 194 6.15 -12.07 -5.02
CA THR A 194 6.96 -11.16 -5.82
C THR A 194 7.49 -9.99 -5.00
N LYS A 195 8.69 -9.52 -5.32
CA LYS A 195 9.22 -8.27 -4.74
C LYS A 195 8.54 -7.07 -5.38
N LEU A 196 8.37 -6.00 -4.61
CA LEU A 196 7.78 -4.76 -5.09
C LEU A 196 8.83 -3.69 -5.32
N ASN A 197 8.62 -2.84 -6.33
CA ASN A 197 9.46 -1.67 -6.56
C ASN A 197 9.13 -0.55 -5.56
N LYS A 198 9.74 -0.62 -4.38
CA LYS A 198 9.54 0.36 -3.31
C LYS A 198 9.86 1.80 -3.72
N SER A 199 10.88 1.98 -4.57
CA SER A 199 11.28 3.30 -5.05
C SER A 199 10.19 3.94 -5.90
N LYS A 200 9.59 3.17 -6.82
CA LYS A 200 8.47 3.65 -7.64
C LYS A 200 7.23 3.97 -6.79
N ILE A 201 6.89 3.11 -5.81
CA ILE A 201 5.79 3.37 -4.88
C ILE A 201 6.04 4.65 -4.05
N SER A 202 7.27 4.81 -3.53
CA SER A 202 7.72 5.98 -2.77
C SER A 202 7.63 7.27 -3.60
N GLU A 203 8.02 7.22 -4.89
CA GLU A 203 7.92 8.35 -5.80
C GLU A 203 6.48 8.85 -5.93
N TYR A 204 5.50 7.95 -6.12
CA TYR A 204 4.10 8.34 -6.18
C TYR A 204 3.61 8.94 -4.86
N PHE A 205 3.94 8.35 -3.72
CA PHE A 205 3.55 8.91 -2.43
C PHE A 205 4.14 10.32 -2.20
N LYS A 206 5.38 10.57 -2.62
CA LYS A 206 6.01 11.90 -2.57
C LYS A 206 5.38 12.89 -3.54
N GLN A 207 5.07 12.44 -4.75
CA GLN A 207 4.45 13.27 -5.78
C GLN A 207 3.05 13.69 -5.36
N GLY A 208 2.26 12.78 -4.78
CA GLY A 208 0.86 13.00 -4.43
C GLY A 208 -0.03 13.19 -5.66
N LEU A 209 -1.21 13.78 -5.44
CA LEU A 209 -2.19 14.08 -6.47
C LEU A 209 -2.88 15.42 -6.20
N LYS A 210 -3.53 16.00 -7.22
CA LYS A 210 -4.40 17.18 -7.03
C LYS A 210 -5.81 16.74 -6.65
N HIS A 211 -6.46 17.48 -5.75
CA HIS A 211 -7.83 17.22 -5.30
C HIS A 211 -8.61 18.52 -5.11
N ASP A 212 -9.88 18.55 -5.51
CA ASP A 212 -10.78 19.68 -5.24
C ASP A 212 -11.54 19.45 -3.93
N MET A 213 -11.25 20.26 -2.91
CA MET A 213 -11.87 20.16 -1.59
C MET A 213 -13.29 20.71 -1.53
N SER A 214 -13.62 21.70 -2.37
CA SER A 214 -14.89 22.43 -2.26
C SER A 214 -16.01 21.81 -3.09
N GLY A 215 -15.66 20.97 -4.08
CA GLY A 215 -16.57 20.48 -5.11
C GLY A 215 -17.04 21.58 -6.09
N LYS A 216 -16.51 22.80 -5.98
CA LYS A 216 -16.81 23.98 -6.81
C LYS A 216 -15.67 24.34 -7.76
N LEU A 217 -14.62 23.51 -7.81
CA LEU A 217 -13.46 23.69 -8.70
C LEU A 217 -12.71 25.01 -8.47
N ASP A 218 -12.71 25.51 -7.23
CA ASP A 218 -12.00 26.73 -6.82
C ASP A 218 -10.92 26.50 -5.75
N GLN A 219 -10.88 25.32 -5.13
CA GLN A 219 -9.90 24.99 -4.09
C GLN A 219 -9.22 23.66 -4.42
N ILE A 220 -8.35 23.72 -5.44
CA ILE A 220 -7.51 22.60 -5.86
C ILE A 220 -6.26 22.57 -4.98
N ILE A 221 -6.13 21.53 -4.16
CA ILE A 221 -4.99 21.33 -3.25
C ILE A 221 -4.16 20.13 -3.68
N GLN A 222 -2.92 20.06 -3.19
CA GLN A 222 -2.13 18.83 -3.23
C GLN A 222 -2.60 17.90 -2.10
N SER A 223 -2.81 16.65 -2.44
CA SER A 223 -3.21 15.56 -1.56
C SER A 223 -2.27 14.37 -1.74
N ASN A 224 -2.40 13.35 -0.89
CA ASN A 224 -1.54 12.18 -0.90
C ASN A 224 -2.30 10.95 -1.39
N TYR A 225 -1.59 10.03 -2.04
CA TYR A 225 -2.12 8.69 -2.21
C TYR A 225 -2.28 8.01 -0.85
N ASN A 226 -3.32 7.21 -0.70
CA ASN A 226 -3.65 6.55 0.57
C ASN A 226 -4.10 5.10 0.39
N GLU A 227 -3.93 4.51 -0.79
CA GLU A 227 -4.28 3.12 -1.06
C GLU A 227 -3.22 2.43 -1.92
N LEU A 228 -2.93 1.17 -1.62
CA LEU A 228 -2.12 0.27 -2.44
C LEU A 228 -2.95 -0.98 -2.73
N ILE A 229 -3.30 -1.19 -4.00
CA ILE A 229 -4.34 -2.14 -4.41
C ILE A 229 -3.73 -3.22 -5.30
N ALA A 230 -3.96 -4.48 -4.97
CA ALA A 230 -3.66 -5.61 -5.84
C ALA A 230 -4.92 -6.06 -6.60
N GLY A 231 -4.93 -5.87 -7.91
CA GLY A 231 -5.92 -6.40 -8.83
C GLY A 231 -5.63 -7.83 -9.20
N ILE A 232 -6.58 -8.73 -8.99
CA ILE A 232 -6.48 -10.14 -9.35
C ILE A 232 -7.45 -10.40 -10.50
N ALA A 233 -6.92 -10.81 -11.65
CA ALA A 233 -7.67 -11.14 -12.85
C ALA A 233 -7.51 -12.63 -13.24
N PRO A 234 -8.45 -13.17 -14.03
CA PRO A 234 -8.40 -14.56 -14.47
C PRO A 234 -7.09 -15.00 -15.13
N GLY A 235 -6.76 -16.27 -14.96
CA GLY A 235 -5.54 -16.87 -15.51
C GLY A 235 -4.28 -16.53 -14.72
N GLY A 236 -4.41 -16.03 -13.48
CA GLY A 236 -3.26 -15.70 -12.64
C GLY A 236 -2.69 -14.29 -12.86
N ASP A 237 -3.42 -13.41 -13.52
CA ASP A 237 -2.95 -12.05 -13.81
C ASP A 237 -3.09 -11.15 -12.57
N VAL A 238 -2.03 -10.41 -12.23
CA VAL A 238 -2.06 -9.47 -11.10
C VAL A 238 -1.52 -8.10 -11.49
N VAL A 239 -2.23 -7.03 -11.11
CA VAL A 239 -1.78 -5.64 -11.31
C VAL A 239 -1.73 -4.93 -9.96
N LEU A 240 -0.64 -4.21 -9.70
CA LEU A 240 -0.51 -3.36 -8.53
C LEU A 240 -0.80 -1.92 -8.92
N TRP A 241 -1.72 -1.27 -8.21
CA TRP A 241 -1.98 0.16 -8.32
C TRP A 241 -1.70 0.90 -7.02
N ILE A 242 -1.39 2.18 -7.16
CA ILE A 242 -1.52 3.16 -6.09
C ILE A 242 -2.75 4.02 -6.38
N SER A 243 -3.54 4.32 -5.35
CA SER A 243 -4.85 4.95 -5.52
C SER A 243 -5.17 5.95 -4.42
N SER A 244 -6.01 6.93 -4.75
CA SER A 244 -6.74 7.77 -3.82
C SER A 244 -7.83 8.55 -4.54
N PHE A 245 -8.99 8.73 -3.91
CA PHE A 245 -10.12 9.50 -4.44
C PHE A 245 -10.52 9.13 -5.88
N ASN A 246 -10.01 9.85 -6.88
CA ASN A 246 -10.27 9.66 -8.31
C ASN A 246 -8.96 9.60 -9.13
N ASP A 247 -7.83 9.33 -8.47
CA ASP A 247 -6.56 9.11 -9.14
C ASP A 247 -6.02 7.72 -8.78
N THR A 248 -5.82 6.89 -9.80
CA THR A 248 -5.33 5.50 -9.68
C THR A 248 -4.28 5.29 -10.76
N ARG A 249 -3.07 4.87 -10.37
CA ARG A 249 -1.90 4.70 -11.25
C ARG A 249 -1.37 3.27 -11.20
N GLU A 250 -1.06 2.71 -12.36
CA GLU A 250 -0.47 1.37 -12.48
C GLU A 250 1.02 1.41 -12.06
N ILE A 251 1.39 0.55 -11.11
CA ILE A 251 2.75 0.41 -10.61
C ILE A 251 3.47 -0.72 -11.35
N GLU A 252 2.97 -1.94 -11.22
CA GLU A 252 3.62 -3.16 -11.72
C GLU A 252 2.57 -4.21 -12.09
N VAL A 253 2.96 -5.13 -12.98
CA VAL A 253 2.12 -6.26 -13.42
C VAL A 253 2.88 -7.56 -13.22
N PHE A 254 2.18 -8.58 -12.75
CA PHE A 254 2.73 -9.87 -12.40
C PHE A 254 1.88 -11.01 -12.96
N LYS A 255 2.48 -12.19 -13.02
CA LYS A 255 1.83 -13.45 -13.38
C LYS A 255 2.03 -14.45 -12.24
N ALA A 256 0.92 -14.94 -11.70
CA ALA A 256 0.87 -15.98 -10.70
C ALA A 256 0.96 -17.36 -11.32
N THR A 257 1.29 -18.33 -10.47
CA THR A 257 1.34 -19.75 -10.83
C THR A 257 0.16 -20.48 -10.22
N GLU A 258 -0.44 -21.38 -11.00
CA GLU A 258 -1.48 -22.29 -10.50
C GLU A 258 -0.90 -23.15 -9.35
N LEU A 259 -1.69 -23.32 -8.30
CA LEU A 259 -1.38 -24.17 -7.16
C LEU A 259 -2.19 -25.46 -7.23
N SER A 260 -1.55 -26.56 -6.83
CA SER A 260 -2.23 -27.82 -6.68
C SER A 260 -2.84 -27.97 -5.29
N ILE A 261 -3.95 -28.71 -5.19
CA ILE A 261 -4.74 -28.87 -3.96
C ILE A 261 -3.91 -29.52 -2.84
N ASP A 262 -2.97 -30.41 -3.16
CA ASP A 262 -2.08 -31.06 -2.18
C ASP A 262 -1.10 -30.11 -1.48
N GLN A 263 -0.95 -28.89 -2.00
CA GLN A 263 -0.11 -27.85 -1.42
C GLN A 263 -0.87 -26.94 -0.45
N LEU A 264 -2.20 -27.12 -0.35
CA LEU A 264 -3.09 -26.28 0.44
C LEU A 264 -3.36 -26.91 1.81
N LYS A 265 -3.70 -26.05 2.77
CA LYS A 265 -4.18 -26.48 4.08
C LYS A 265 -5.69 -26.68 4.02
N ASP A 266 -6.22 -27.60 4.81
CA ASP A 266 -7.65 -27.97 4.80
C ASP A 266 -8.60 -26.77 4.93
N TYR A 267 -8.23 -25.78 5.76
CA TYR A 267 -9.05 -24.60 6.00
C TYR A 267 -9.05 -23.59 4.84
N ASP A 268 -8.15 -23.74 3.85
CA ASP A 268 -8.09 -22.91 2.64
C ASP A 268 -8.85 -23.57 1.47
N LEU A 269 -9.34 -24.79 1.64
CA LEU A 269 -10.08 -25.50 0.60
C LEU A 269 -11.49 -24.95 0.46
N VAL A 270 -11.84 -24.51 -0.74
CA VAL A 270 -13.20 -24.11 -1.12
C VAL A 270 -13.98 -25.34 -1.56
N THR A 271 -15.09 -25.61 -0.87
CA THR A 271 -15.97 -26.73 -1.21
C THR A 271 -16.82 -26.44 -2.44
N ASP A 272 -17.28 -27.49 -3.13
CA ASP A 272 -18.20 -27.35 -4.27
C ASP A 272 -19.49 -26.62 -3.90
N GLU A 273 -19.96 -26.78 -2.66
CA GLU A 273 -21.18 -26.13 -2.17
C GLU A 273 -20.99 -24.61 -2.08
N ILE A 274 -19.87 -24.16 -1.48
CA ILE A 274 -19.51 -22.73 -1.41
C ILE A 274 -19.31 -22.18 -2.82
N ARG A 275 -18.63 -22.92 -3.69
CA ARG A 275 -18.41 -22.51 -5.08
C ARG A 275 -19.74 -22.29 -5.80
N LYS A 276 -20.67 -23.23 -5.71
CA LYS A 276 -22.00 -23.10 -6.29
C LYS A 276 -22.73 -21.90 -5.69
N GLN A 277 -22.72 -21.74 -4.37
CA GLN A 277 -23.38 -20.60 -3.72
C GLN A 277 -22.88 -19.26 -4.28
N VAL A 278 -21.56 -19.07 -4.38
CA VAL A 278 -20.98 -17.84 -4.93
C VAL A 278 -21.37 -17.64 -6.39
N LEU A 279 -21.29 -18.68 -7.23
CA LEU A 279 -21.62 -18.54 -8.65
C LEU A 279 -23.13 -18.33 -8.92
N HIS A 280 -24.00 -18.73 -7.99
CA HIS A 280 -25.44 -18.47 -8.05
C HIS A 280 -25.87 -17.21 -7.28
N ASP A 281 -24.95 -16.55 -6.55
CA ASP A 281 -25.21 -15.29 -5.88
C ASP A 281 -25.28 -14.16 -6.92
N THR A 282 -26.42 -14.09 -7.59
CA THR A 282 -26.73 -13.07 -8.60
C THR A 282 -27.42 -11.88 -7.96
N CYS A 283 -27.00 -11.44 -6.77
CA CYS A 283 -27.64 -10.37 -6.02
C CYS A 283 -27.96 -9.19 -6.98
N LEU A 284 -29.24 -9.08 -7.38
CA LEU A 284 -29.75 -8.05 -8.28
C LEU A 284 -29.93 -6.80 -7.44
N CYS A 285 -28.84 -6.13 -7.09
CA CYS A 285 -28.93 -4.82 -6.47
C CYS A 285 -29.44 -3.83 -7.55
N GLU A 286 -30.76 -3.66 -7.64
CA GLU A 286 -31.43 -2.76 -8.61
C GLU A 286 -30.87 -1.33 -8.54
N ASP A 287 -30.32 -0.91 -7.40
CA ASP A 287 -29.80 0.45 -7.20
C ASP A 287 -28.32 0.64 -7.59
N ASN A 288 -27.59 -0.42 -7.98
CA ASN A 288 -26.17 -0.27 -8.34
C ASN A 288 -25.75 -1.28 -9.42
N VAL A 289 -25.89 -0.87 -10.68
CA VAL A 289 -25.56 -1.65 -11.89
C VAL A 289 -24.11 -2.17 -11.90
N GLN A 290 -23.23 -1.59 -11.09
CA GLN A 290 -21.82 -1.98 -10.92
C GLN A 290 -21.60 -3.10 -9.88
N SER A 291 -22.64 -3.54 -9.16
CA SER A 291 -22.52 -4.53 -8.09
C SER A 291 -22.95 -5.94 -8.53
N ARG A 292 -22.01 -6.89 -8.38
CA ARG A 292 -22.17 -8.35 -8.28
C ARG A 292 -23.12 -9.06 -9.25
N LYS A 293 -23.14 -8.63 -10.50
CA LYS A 293 -23.62 -9.52 -11.56
C LYS A 293 -22.48 -10.45 -11.99
N ILE A 294 -22.43 -11.65 -11.42
CA ILE A 294 -21.64 -12.78 -11.99
C ILE A 294 -22.36 -13.21 -13.28
N VAL A 295 -22.32 -12.35 -14.30
CA VAL A 295 -22.97 -12.57 -15.59
C VAL A 295 -21.90 -13.06 -16.54
N HIS A 296 -21.42 -14.28 -16.28
CA HIS A 296 -20.50 -14.95 -17.18
C HIS A 296 -21.23 -15.64 -18.33
N ASN A 297 -22.55 -15.89 -18.24
CA ASN A 297 -23.40 -16.46 -19.31
C ASN A 297 -22.78 -17.64 -20.09
N ASN A 298 -21.93 -18.44 -19.42
CA ASN A 298 -21.11 -19.50 -20.04
C ASN A 298 -20.26 -19.05 -21.24
N ARG A 299 -19.94 -17.76 -21.36
CA ARG A 299 -18.96 -17.26 -22.33
C ARG A 299 -17.57 -17.75 -21.93
N PRO A 300 -16.62 -17.99 -22.85
CA PRO A 300 -15.25 -18.29 -22.48
C PRO A 300 -14.63 -17.15 -21.65
N ILE A 301 -13.80 -17.49 -20.67
CA ILE A 301 -13.02 -16.51 -19.91
C ILE A 301 -12.02 -15.83 -20.87
N PRO A 302 -12.03 -14.49 -20.98
CA PRO A 302 -11.19 -13.77 -21.92
C PRO A 302 -9.79 -13.55 -21.32
N PHE A 303 -9.03 -14.65 -21.15
CA PHE A 303 -7.68 -14.63 -20.58
C PHE A 303 -6.77 -13.61 -21.27
N GLY A 304 -5.94 -12.91 -20.49
CA GLY A 304 -5.00 -11.91 -20.99
C GLY A 304 -5.62 -10.56 -21.37
N THR A 305 -6.94 -10.37 -21.22
CA THR A 305 -7.60 -9.09 -21.48
C THR A 305 -7.06 -7.97 -20.59
N TRP A 306 -6.99 -8.20 -19.28
CA TRP A 306 -6.62 -7.17 -18.29
C TRP A 306 -5.13 -6.80 -18.30
N THR A 307 -4.25 -7.75 -18.62
CA THR A 307 -2.78 -7.50 -18.64
C THR A 307 -2.23 -7.29 -20.06
N GLY A 308 -3.01 -7.62 -21.09
CA GLY A 308 -2.69 -7.45 -22.51
C GLY A 308 -3.54 -6.38 -23.16
N LYS A 309 -4.77 -6.73 -23.61
CA LYS A 309 -5.67 -5.86 -24.40
C LYS A 309 -5.82 -4.47 -23.76
N TYR A 310 -6.21 -4.43 -22.50
CA TYR A 310 -6.54 -3.17 -21.80
C TYR A 310 -5.32 -2.30 -21.51
N ARG A 311 -4.13 -2.89 -21.48
CA ARG A 311 -2.87 -2.17 -21.22
C ARG A 311 -2.20 -1.66 -22.49
N LYS A 312 -2.74 -1.94 -23.68
CA LYS A 312 -2.24 -1.38 -24.93
C LYS A 312 -2.33 0.14 -24.86
N LYS A 313 -1.18 0.80 -25.01
CA LYS A 313 -1.06 2.26 -24.97
C LYS A 313 -1.07 2.83 -26.38
N ASN A 314 -1.84 3.88 -26.58
CA ASN A 314 -1.88 4.67 -27.80
C ASN A 314 -1.46 6.11 -27.48
N ASN A 315 -0.87 6.84 -28.43
CA ASN A 315 -0.45 8.22 -28.20
C ASN A 315 -1.61 9.18 -28.46
N TRP A 316 -2.37 9.52 -27.42
CA TRP A 316 -3.58 10.33 -27.55
C TRP A 316 -3.73 11.37 -26.45
N ARG A 317 -4.56 12.37 -26.72
CA ARG A 317 -5.08 13.33 -25.73
C ARG A 317 -6.55 13.61 -26.02
N ILE A 318 -7.24 14.23 -25.08
CA ILE A 318 -8.59 14.74 -25.31
C ILE A 318 -8.53 16.23 -25.67
N THR A 319 -9.44 16.67 -26.53
CA THR A 319 -9.69 18.08 -26.79
C THR A 319 -11.16 18.39 -26.60
N ILE A 320 -11.47 19.54 -26.01
CA ILE A 320 -12.84 19.99 -25.75
C ILE A 320 -13.01 21.38 -26.34
N ASN A 321 -14.09 21.61 -27.09
CA ASN A 321 -14.36 22.93 -27.65
C ASN A 321 -14.68 23.96 -26.55
N ASP A 322 -14.45 25.23 -26.84
CA ASP A 322 -15.00 26.32 -26.03
C ASP A 322 -16.47 26.54 -26.41
N PHE A 323 -17.35 26.45 -25.42
CA PHE A 323 -18.77 26.73 -25.54
C PHE A 323 -19.22 27.67 -24.42
N GLY A 324 -18.30 28.42 -23.80
CA GLY A 324 -18.54 29.39 -22.73
C GLY A 324 -18.50 28.81 -21.31
N GLN A 325 -17.79 27.70 -21.11
CA GLN A 325 -17.48 27.14 -19.80
C GLN A 325 -16.39 27.96 -19.09
N THR A 326 -16.49 28.08 -17.76
CA THR A 326 -15.59 28.92 -16.95
C THR A 326 -14.64 28.12 -16.06
N LYS A 327 -15.17 27.15 -15.31
CA LYS A 327 -14.40 26.19 -14.50
C LYS A 327 -14.70 24.79 -14.97
N ALA A 328 -13.70 23.91 -14.95
CA ALA A 328 -13.87 22.56 -15.42
C ALA A 328 -12.97 21.54 -14.72
N GLN A 329 -13.48 20.32 -14.60
CA GLN A 329 -12.76 19.14 -14.18
C GLN A 329 -13.08 18.05 -15.17
N LEU A 330 -12.05 17.40 -15.67
CA LEU A 330 -12.18 16.21 -16.49
C LEU A 330 -11.64 15.02 -15.73
N LYS A 331 -12.45 13.96 -15.59
CA LYS A 331 -12.04 12.69 -15.01
C LYS A 331 -12.06 11.60 -16.08
N PHE A 332 -11.08 10.69 -15.99
CA PHE A 332 -10.98 9.50 -16.82
C PHE A 332 -11.06 8.26 -15.95
N ARG A 333 -11.69 7.22 -16.48
CA ARG A 333 -11.32 5.84 -16.17
C ARG A 333 -10.85 5.18 -17.46
N LEU A 334 -9.75 4.46 -17.40
CA LEU A 334 -9.20 3.70 -18.51
C LEU A 334 -9.48 2.21 -18.30
N PHE A 335 -9.52 1.43 -19.39
CA PHE A 335 -9.80 0.00 -19.31
C PHE A 335 -8.76 -0.79 -18.48
N ASN A 336 -7.51 -0.33 -18.38
CA ASN A 336 -6.52 -0.95 -17.50
C ASN A 336 -6.72 -0.66 -16.01
N GLY A 337 -7.79 0.05 -15.63
CA GLY A 337 -8.11 0.39 -14.26
C GLY A 337 -7.51 1.71 -13.76
N GLU A 338 -6.67 2.37 -14.56
CA GLU A 338 -6.14 3.69 -14.21
C GLU A 338 -7.25 4.76 -14.25
N ARG A 339 -7.15 5.74 -13.35
CA ARG A 339 -8.09 6.86 -13.23
C ARG A 339 -7.31 8.13 -13.08
N TYR A 340 -7.66 9.17 -13.85
CA TYR A 340 -6.95 10.45 -13.83
C TYR A 340 -7.93 11.60 -13.74
N GLN A 341 -7.44 12.75 -13.28
CA GLN A 341 -8.20 13.99 -13.33
C GLN A 341 -7.33 15.18 -13.73
N PHE A 342 -7.92 16.07 -14.51
CA PHE A 342 -7.36 17.38 -14.88
C PHE A 342 -8.31 18.48 -14.45
N PHE A 343 -7.76 19.63 -14.12
CA PHE A 343 -8.51 20.80 -13.70
C PHE A 343 -8.20 22.03 -14.56
N ASN A 344 -9.25 22.73 -14.98
CA ASN A 344 -9.19 24.02 -15.66
C ASN A 344 -8.19 24.01 -16.83
N GLU A 345 -7.14 24.84 -16.77
CA GLU A 345 -6.13 24.97 -17.83
C GLU A 345 -5.36 23.67 -18.11
N GLU A 346 -5.26 22.74 -17.16
CA GLU A 346 -4.63 21.44 -17.40
C GLU A 346 -5.35 20.66 -18.51
N ILE A 347 -6.66 20.89 -18.68
CA ILE A 347 -7.47 20.24 -19.71
C ILE A 347 -7.05 20.73 -21.11
N THR A 348 -6.69 22.00 -21.26
CA THR A 348 -6.30 22.57 -22.56
C THR A 348 -4.81 22.46 -22.83
N GLN A 349 -3.99 22.35 -21.79
CA GLN A 349 -2.52 22.25 -21.87
C GLN A 349 -2.00 20.80 -21.99
N GLN A 350 -2.90 19.82 -22.10
CA GLN A 350 -2.54 18.40 -22.22
C GLN A 350 -1.59 18.16 -23.40
N GLN A 351 -0.54 17.39 -23.11
CA GLN A 351 0.37 16.87 -24.11
C GLN A 351 -0.09 15.48 -24.54
N TYR A 352 0.26 15.10 -25.78
CA TYR A 352 0.11 13.71 -26.20
C TYR A 352 0.97 12.81 -25.34
N ALA A 353 0.38 11.72 -24.86
CA ALA A 353 1.11 10.72 -24.09
C ALA A 353 0.62 9.30 -24.42
N PRO A 354 1.51 8.29 -24.37
CA PRO A 354 1.12 6.90 -24.46
C PRO A 354 0.23 6.50 -23.27
N GLN A 355 -1.06 6.30 -23.53
CA GLN A 355 -2.08 6.02 -22.52
C GLN A 355 -3.02 4.90 -22.97
N ALA A 356 -3.58 4.16 -22.01
CA ALA A 356 -4.61 3.17 -22.29
C ALA A 356 -5.90 3.84 -22.80
N ILE A 357 -6.78 3.05 -23.41
CA ILE A 357 -8.04 3.52 -23.98
C ILE A 357 -9.04 3.84 -22.84
N PRO A 358 -9.83 4.92 -22.94
CA PRO A 358 -10.82 5.27 -21.92
C PRO A 358 -12.01 4.30 -21.92
N ASP A 359 -12.42 3.90 -20.71
CA ASP A 359 -13.67 3.19 -20.38
C ASP A 359 -14.83 4.19 -20.31
N TYR A 360 -14.65 5.25 -19.52
CA TYR A 360 -15.57 6.38 -19.48
C TYR A 360 -14.83 7.69 -19.22
N LEU A 361 -15.51 8.80 -19.53
CA LEU A 361 -15.09 10.15 -19.15
C LEU A 361 -16.22 10.88 -18.42
N ASN A 362 -15.83 11.71 -17.46
CA ASN A 362 -16.75 12.58 -16.75
C ASN A 362 -16.21 14.01 -16.77
N PHE A 363 -16.89 14.87 -17.52
CA PHE A 363 -16.55 16.27 -17.65
C PHE A 363 -17.52 17.13 -16.83
N THR A 364 -17.05 17.60 -15.67
CA THR A 364 -17.79 18.53 -14.82
C THR A 364 -17.37 19.96 -15.16
N PHE A 365 -18.33 20.84 -15.43
CA PHE A 365 -18.02 22.23 -15.81
C PHE A 365 -19.06 23.22 -15.27
N PHE A 366 -18.67 24.51 -15.25
CA PHE A 366 -19.55 25.61 -14.90
C PHE A 366 -19.85 26.48 -16.12
N LYS A 367 -21.13 26.74 -16.36
CA LYS A 367 -21.60 27.67 -17.40
C LYS A 367 -22.73 28.51 -16.81
N ASP A 368 -22.70 29.83 -17.05
CA ASP A 368 -23.69 30.78 -16.53
C ASP A 368 -23.91 30.66 -15.00
N GLY A 369 -22.82 30.37 -14.26
CA GLY A 369 -22.84 30.18 -12.81
C GLY A 369 -23.42 28.85 -12.32
N LYS A 370 -23.87 27.96 -13.21
CA LYS A 370 -24.44 26.64 -12.87
C LYS A 370 -23.46 25.52 -13.14
N LYS A 371 -23.54 24.47 -12.30
CA LYS A 371 -22.73 23.27 -12.42
C LYS A 371 -23.43 22.25 -13.32
N HIS A 372 -22.68 21.73 -14.28
CA HIS A 372 -23.11 20.70 -15.21
C HIS A 372 -22.13 19.54 -15.18
N ASN A 373 -22.61 18.37 -15.62
CA ASN A 373 -21.79 17.17 -15.75
C ASN A 373 -22.14 16.49 -17.06
N ALA A 374 -21.16 16.23 -17.92
CA ALA A 374 -21.29 15.36 -19.07
C ALA A 374 -20.58 14.04 -18.76
N TYR A 375 -21.36 12.97 -18.65
CA TYR A 375 -20.85 11.61 -18.50
C TYR A 375 -20.92 10.91 -19.86
N LEU A 376 -19.82 10.27 -20.25
CA LEU A 376 -19.64 9.59 -21.52
C LEU A 376 -19.07 8.20 -21.27
N GLU A 377 -19.79 7.16 -21.66
CA GLU A 377 -19.38 5.76 -21.52
C GLU A 377 -19.15 5.15 -22.90
N PHE A 378 -18.01 4.49 -23.09
CA PHE A 378 -17.63 3.90 -24.36
C PHE A 378 -18.08 2.45 -24.46
N ASP A 379 -18.65 2.07 -25.59
CA ASP A 379 -18.77 0.65 -25.93
C ASP A 379 -17.37 0.06 -26.17
N GLU A 380 -17.01 -0.97 -25.40
CA GLU A 380 -15.68 -1.58 -25.44
C GLU A 380 -15.34 -2.09 -26.84
N SER A 381 -16.28 -2.72 -27.54
CA SER A 381 -15.98 -3.31 -28.86
C SER A 381 -15.73 -2.21 -29.89
N GLU A 382 -16.53 -1.16 -29.87
CA GLU A 382 -16.40 0.00 -30.75
C GLU A 382 -15.11 0.78 -30.50
N VAL A 383 -14.84 1.18 -29.25
CA VAL A 383 -13.70 2.05 -28.96
C VAL A 383 -12.37 1.37 -29.29
N PHE A 384 -12.21 0.08 -28.94
CA PHE A 384 -10.99 -0.66 -29.32
C PHE A 384 -10.86 -0.79 -30.83
N ARG A 385 -11.96 -1.11 -31.55
CA ARG A 385 -11.95 -1.19 -33.01
C ARG A 385 -11.54 0.14 -33.65
N LEU A 386 -12.08 1.26 -33.19
CA LEU A 386 -11.77 2.59 -33.75
C LEU A 386 -10.31 2.99 -33.48
N PHE A 387 -9.81 2.76 -32.26
CA PHE A 387 -8.39 2.99 -31.95
C PHE A 387 -7.47 2.07 -32.76
N ASP A 388 -7.80 0.79 -32.92
CA ASP A 388 -7.01 -0.13 -33.73
C ASP A 388 -7.02 0.24 -35.21
N GLN A 389 -8.18 0.64 -35.74
CA GLN A 389 -8.33 1.11 -37.12
C GLN A 389 -7.46 2.35 -37.37
N ILE A 390 -7.60 3.40 -36.54
CA ILE A 390 -6.90 4.67 -36.76
C ILE A 390 -5.39 4.52 -36.57
N THR A 391 -4.94 3.70 -35.62
CA THR A 391 -3.51 3.43 -35.39
C THR A 391 -2.90 2.52 -36.45
N THR A 392 -3.70 1.65 -37.09
CA THR A 392 -3.22 0.84 -38.22
C THR A 392 -3.08 1.68 -39.49
N GLN A 393 -4.01 2.61 -39.72
CA GLN A 393 -4.00 3.50 -40.87
C GLN A 393 -2.95 4.61 -40.73
N HIS A 394 -2.76 5.12 -39.51
CA HIS A 394 -1.87 6.24 -39.19
C HIS A 394 -1.00 5.96 -37.94
N PRO A 395 -0.03 5.03 -38.02
CA PRO A 395 0.72 4.53 -36.86
C PRO A 395 1.57 5.58 -36.14
N ASP A 396 2.05 6.59 -36.87
CA ASP A 396 2.93 7.63 -36.33
C ASP A 396 2.18 8.94 -36.00
N GLU A 397 0.87 9.00 -36.26
CA GLU A 397 0.09 10.20 -35.98
C GLU A 397 -0.52 10.16 -34.57
N PRO A 398 -0.37 11.23 -33.77
CA PRO A 398 -1.06 11.32 -32.50
C PRO A 398 -2.57 11.49 -32.71
N ILE A 399 -3.35 11.00 -31.75
CA ILE A 399 -4.81 10.97 -31.83
C ILE A 399 -5.41 12.01 -30.89
N ASP A 400 -6.28 12.86 -31.42
CA ASP A 400 -7.18 13.71 -30.65
C ASP A 400 -8.51 12.97 -30.44
N LEU A 401 -8.87 12.73 -29.19
CA LEU A 401 -10.24 12.38 -28.79
C LEU A 401 -11.02 13.69 -28.61
N VAL A 402 -11.79 14.08 -29.62
CA VAL A 402 -12.43 15.40 -29.68
C VAL A 402 -13.84 15.32 -29.11
N LEU A 403 -14.10 15.98 -27.99
CA LEU A 403 -15.41 16.15 -27.39
C LEU A 403 -15.97 17.54 -27.75
N ASN A 404 -17.09 17.58 -28.45
CA ASN A 404 -17.79 18.81 -28.79
C ASN A 404 -19.12 18.89 -28.04
N ILE A 405 -19.36 19.98 -27.32
CA ILE A 405 -20.63 20.32 -26.67
C ILE A 405 -21.16 21.63 -27.27
N SER A 406 -22.44 21.67 -27.64
CA SER A 406 -23.06 22.87 -28.18
C SER A 406 -23.25 23.95 -27.11
N PRO A 407 -23.26 25.25 -27.46
CA PRO A 407 -23.47 26.34 -26.50
C PRO A 407 -24.81 26.27 -25.74
N ASP A 408 -25.83 25.61 -26.30
CA ASP A 408 -27.13 25.38 -25.65
C ASP A 408 -27.18 24.10 -24.79
N LEU A 409 -26.06 23.37 -24.71
CA LEU A 409 -25.87 22.11 -23.97
C LEU A 409 -26.78 20.96 -24.42
N LYS A 410 -27.40 21.05 -25.60
CA LYS A 410 -28.33 20.02 -26.09
C LYS A 410 -27.69 18.98 -26.99
N GLN A 411 -26.57 19.32 -27.62
CA GLN A 411 -25.86 18.45 -28.54
C GLN A 411 -24.48 18.15 -28.00
N THR A 412 -24.09 16.89 -28.10
CA THR A 412 -22.73 16.47 -27.81
C THR A 412 -22.31 15.43 -28.84
N SER A 413 -21.07 15.53 -29.28
CA SER A 413 -20.45 14.57 -30.18
C SER A 413 -19.04 14.28 -29.73
N ILE A 414 -18.58 13.07 -30.02
CA ILE A 414 -17.22 12.66 -29.76
C ILE A 414 -16.70 11.87 -30.95
N ARG A 415 -15.43 12.06 -31.26
CA ARG A 415 -14.76 11.47 -32.43
C ARG A 415 -13.28 11.30 -32.18
N LEU A 416 -12.67 10.34 -32.87
CA LEU A 416 -11.22 10.25 -32.99
C LEU A 416 -10.80 11.06 -34.21
N GLN A 417 -9.74 11.85 -34.06
CA GLN A 417 -9.19 12.65 -35.13
C GLN A 417 -7.67 12.54 -35.14
N THR A 418 -7.08 12.30 -36.30
CA THR A 418 -5.66 12.53 -36.55
C THR A 418 -5.51 13.72 -37.52
N LYS A 419 -4.29 13.99 -38.00
CA LYS A 419 -4.11 15.00 -39.05
C LYS A 419 -4.77 14.56 -40.36
N SER A 420 -4.79 13.25 -40.60
CA SER A 420 -5.18 12.66 -41.88
C SER A 420 -6.58 12.05 -41.92
N ASP A 421 -7.17 11.69 -40.78
CA ASP A 421 -8.46 10.99 -40.74
C ASP A 421 -9.34 11.39 -39.54
N THR A 422 -10.63 11.07 -39.62
CA THR A 422 -11.61 11.27 -38.55
C THR A 422 -12.58 10.09 -38.50
N LEU A 423 -12.68 9.46 -37.33
CA LEU A 423 -13.62 8.36 -37.08
C LEU A 423 -14.63 8.77 -36.01
N TYR A 424 -15.89 8.39 -36.21
CA TYR A 424 -17.01 8.73 -35.33
C TYR A 424 -17.45 7.52 -34.50
N PHE A 425 -17.91 7.78 -33.28
CA PHE A 425 -18.55 6.79 -32.43
C PHE A 425 -20.05 6.74 -32.73
N GLU A 426 -20.60 5.53 -32.85
CA GLU A 426 -22.01 5.27 -33.19
C GLU A 426 -22.79 4.69 -32.00
N ASN A 427 -22.14 3.92 -31.13
CA ASN A 427 -22.80 3.11 -30.09
C ASN A 427 -22.67 3.67 -28.67
N MET A 428 -22.28 4.94 -28.50
CA MET A 428 -22.06 5.51 -27.17
C MET A 428 -23.34 5.67 -26.36
N THR A 429 -23.31 5.14 -25.13
CA THR A 429 -24.53 4.81 -24.37
C THR A 429 -25.10 5.96 -23.54
N ALA A 430 -24.37 7.06 -23.34
CA ALA A 430 -24.91 8.24 -22.67
C ALA A 430 -24.05 9.48 -22.94
N VAL A 431 -24.69 10.57 -23.36
CA VAL A 431 -24.27 11.92 -22.97
C VAL A 431 -25.44 12.53 -22.23
N ASN A 432 -25.46 12.35 -20.91
CA ASN A 432 -26.45 13.02 -20.08
C ASN A 432 -25.80 14.28 -19.51
N ILE A 433 -26.18 15.45 -20.02
CA ILE A 433 -25.88 16.72 -19.37
C ILE A 433 -26.99 16.99 -18.36
N TYR A 434 -26.67 16.83 -17.08
CA TYR A 434 -27.59 17.12 -15.99
C TYR A 434 -27.09 18.28 -15.14
N ASN A 435 -28.05 19.05 -14.60
CA ASN A 435 -27.78 20.09 -13.62
C ASN A 435 -27.58 19.42 -12.26
N ARG A 436 -26.49 19.78 -11.56
CA ARG A 436 -26.27 19.37 -10.17
C ARG A 436 -26.53 20.50 -9.20
#